data_AF-A0A429I7V0-F1
#
_entry.id   AF-A0A429I7V0-F1
#
_cell.length_a   1.000
_cell.length_b   1.000
_cell.length_c   1.000
_cell.angle_alpha   90.00
_cell.angle_beta   90.00
_cell.angle_gamma   90.00
#
_symmetry.space_group_name_H-M   'P 1'
#
loop_
_entity.id
_entity.type
_entity.pdbx_description
1 polymer ?
#
loop_
_entity_poly.entity_id
_entity_poly.type
_entity_poly.pdbx_seq_one_letter_code
_entity_poly.pdbx_strand_id
1 'polypeptide(L)'
;MTWDTADPRPFGDDLSPALSCTPRKRALFAADTYFLESYGQLGALTADPDGFLHRHAALLLKPDAVVSRQIPVTVDWLARNGLRIVAAERTRLTRTAVRSLWYYQWNLATPQRRRLADLFMDSCDAVVLVVRPEADQTGAAPASVVMTVRKGPTDPLARVPGQLRYEIGRYSYLLNLVHTPDEPADVARELGIHFDTDRRERVYADALAGDDRSARARELADQLHAEVPRRDLTFEPAAERLKAAVAEAEEAARPGAVRDELRAARQAARSPEGYRRLLEAVWRAGLPLDPWDVVIVGTHVLPMKRKGLAPVLDGVGVHDWQRHMARLAAR
;
A
#
# COMPACT_ATOMS: atom_id res chain seq x y z
N MET A 1 23.49 -15.75 9.10
CA MET A 1 22.80 -15.84 10.40
C MET A 1 22.45 -17.30 10.61
N THR A 2 23.36 -18.03 11.24
CA THR A 2 23.04 -19.28 11.90
C THR A 2 22.18 -18.93 13.10
N TRP A 3 20.95 -19.43 13.14
CA TRP A 3 20.06 -19.25 14.28
C TRP A 3 20.72 -19.93 15.48
N ASP A 4 21.10 -19.13 16.48
CA ASP A 4 21.56 -19.67 17.75
C ASP A 4 20.34 -20.30 18.44
N THR A 5 20.30 -21.63 18.49
CA THR A 5 19.20 -22.42 19.05
C THR A 5 19.31 -22.57 20.58
N ALA A 6 20.21 -21.82 21.23
CA ALA A 6 20.54 -22.02 22.65
C ALA A 6 19.53 -21.42 23.64
N ASP A 7 18.64 -20.51 23.22
CA ASP A 7 17.61 -19.92 24.08
C ASP A 7 16.20 -20.24 23.53
N PRO A 8 15.44 -21.14 24.18
CA PRO A 8 14.11 -21.55 23.74
C PRO A 8 13.02 -20.53 24.08
N ARG A 9 13.35 -19.39 24.72
CA ARG A 9 12.36 -18.40 25.12
C ARG A 9 11.71 -17.75 23.89
N PRO A 10 10.37 -17.65 23.86
CA PRO A 10 9.70 -16.96 22.76
C PRO A 10 9.99 -15.46 22.81
N PHE A 11 10.03 -14.81 21.64
CA PHE A 11 10.22 -13.36 21.54
C PHE A 11 8.98 -12.53 21.93
N GLY A 12 7.83 -13.19 22.06
CA GLY A 12 6.55 -12.58 22.43
C GLY A 12 5.48 -13.65 22.69
N ASP A 13 4.26 -13.21 22.99
CA ASP A 13 3.14 -14.10 23.33
C ASP A 13 2.66 -14.94 22.13
N ASP A 14 2.02 -16.08 22.40
CA ASP A 14 1.45 -16.89 21.33
C ASP A 14 0.21 -16.20 20.75
N LEU A 15 0.31 -15.72 19.51
CA LEU A 15 -0.80 -15.08 18.84
C LEU A 15 -1.83 -16.10 18.38
N SER A 16 -3.10 -15.73 18.51
CA SER A 16 -4.23 -16.52 18.06
C SER A 16 -4.06 -17.00 16.61
N PRO A 17 -4.24 -18.31 16.34
CA PRO A 17 -4.30 -18.84 14.98
C PRO A 17 -5.41 -18.23 14.12
N ALA A 18 -6.39 -17.55 14.70
CA ALA A 18 -7.44 -16.82 13.98
C ALA A 18 -6.94 -15.49 13.39
N LEU A 19 -5.77 -14.99 13.83
CA LEU A 19 -5.21 -13.73 13.34
C LEU A 19 -4.27 -13.90 12.14
N SER A 20 -3.62 -15.06 12.02
CA SER A 20 -2.88 -15.43 10.82
C SER A 20 -2.74 -16.94 10.70
N CYS A 21 -2.84 -17.46 9.47
CA CYS A 21 -2.59 -18.88 9.21
C CYS A 21 -1.09 -19.23 9.18
N THR A 22 -0.21 -18.23 9.14
CA THR A 22 1.25 -18.43 9.02
C THR A 22 1.92 -18.39 10.41
N PRO A 23 2.45 -19.52 10.94
CA PRO A 23 3.10 -19.53 12.25
C PRO A 23 4.27 -18.55 12.36
N ARG A 24 5.03 -18.38 11.26
CA ARG A 24 6.11 -17.41 11.19
C ARG A 24 5.63 -15.95 11.30
N LYS A 25 4.49 -15.61 10.70
CA LYS A 25 3.90 -14.26 10.82
C LYS A 25 3.48 -14.01 12.25
N ARG A 26 2.80 -14.97 12.88
CA ARG A 26 2.41 -14.91 14.29
C ARG A 26 3.61 -14.68 15.21
N ALA A 27 4.67 -15.47 15.06
CA ALA A 27 5.89 -15.32 15.86
C ALA A 27 6.58 -13.95 15.67
N LEU A 28 6.56 -13.38 14.45
CA LEU A 28 7.14 -12.06 14.20
C LEU A 28 6.27 -10.94 14.77
N PHE A 29 4.95 -11.05 14.66
CA PHE A 29 4.02 -10.00 15.13
C PHE A 29 3.84 -10.02 16.64
N ALA A 30 4.07 -11.18 17.28
CA ALA A 30 4.14 -11.30 18.73
C ALA A 30 5.16 -10.36 19.39
N ALA A 31 6.15 -9.88 18.63
CA ALA A 31 7.17 -8.94 19.08
C ALA A 31 7.17 -7.61 18.28
N ASP A 32 6.16 -7.36 17.43
CA ASP A 32 6.07 -6.13 16.64
C ASP A 32 5.29 -5.06 17.42
N THR A 33 5.95 -3.95 17.75
CA THR A 33 5.36 -2.89 18.60
C THR A 33 4.06 -2.32 18.02
N TYR A 34 3.96 -2.18 16.69
CA TYR A 34 2.77 -1.62 16.06
C TYR A 34 1.59 -2.59 16.15
N PHE A 35 1.87 -3.89 16.07
CA PHE A 35 0.85 -4.90 16.34
C PHE A 35 0.44 -4.89 17.81
N LEU A 36 1.39 -4.98 18.74
CA LEU A 36 1.13 -5.12 20.17
C LEU A 36 0.33 -3.95 20.74
N GLU A 37 0.72 -2.70 20.43
CA GLU A 37 0.03 -1.50 20.91
C GLU A 37 -1.38 -1.39 20.33
N SER A 38 -1.52 -1.70 19.04
CA SER A 38 -2.81 -1.63 18.33
C SER A 38 -3.78 -2.70 18.79
N TYR A 39 -3.31 -3.94 18.93
CA TYR A 39 -4.11 -5.07 19.40
C TYR A 39 -4.48 -4.92 20.88
N GLY A 40 -3.54 -4.48 21.73
CA GLY A 40 -3.80 -4.20 23.15
C GLY A 40 -4.85 -3.10 23.33
N GLN A 41 -4.77 -2.03 22.55
CA GLN A 41 -5.78 -0.97 22.57
C GLN A 41 -7.16 -1.48 22.11
N LEU A 42 -7.22 -2.29 21.04
CA LEU A 42 -8.47 -2.90 20.61
C LEU A 42 -9.08 -3.80 21.71
N GLY A 43 -8.26 -4.58 22.40
CA GLY A 43 -8.70 -5.42 23.52
C GLY A 43 -9.24 -4.65 24.73
N ALA A 44 -8.87 -3.37 24.88
CA ALA A 44 -9.47 -2.50 25.90
C ALA A 44 -10.86 -1.97 25.49
N LEU A 45 -11.18 -1.95 24.19
CA LEU A 45 -12.44 -1.46 23.64
C LEU A 45 -13.48 -2.56 23.39
N THR A 46 -13.04 -3.81 23.21
CA THR A 46 -13.94 -4.95 22.96
C THR A 46 -13.41 -6.22 23.60
N ALA A 47 -14.34 -7.07 24.08
CA ALA A 47 -14.02 -8.41 24.58
C ALA A 47 -13.68 -9.42 23.46
N ASP A 48 -13.92 -9.07 22.19
CA ASP A 48 -13.69 -9.92 21.00
C ASP A 48 -12.79 -9.20 19.96
N PRO A 49 -11.49 -8.96 20.29
CA PRO A 49 -10.58 -8.32 19.34
C PRO A 49 -10.31 -9.18 18.10
N ASP A 50 -10.21 -10.51 18.26
CA ASP A 50 -10.01 -11.45 17.15
C ASP A 50 -11.18 -11.43 16.16
N GLY A 51 -12.41 -11.53 16.67
CA GLY A 51 -13.59 -11.47 15.82
C GLY A 51 -13.78 -10.10 15.19
N PHE A 52 -13.42 -9.00 15.87
CA PHE A 52 -13.34 -7.68 15.24
C PHE A 52 -12.41 -7.72 14.02
N LEU A 53 -11.15 -8.15 14.19
CA LEU A 53 -10.16 -8.19 13.10
C LEU A 53 -10.52 -9.19 11.99
N HIS A 54 -11.30 -10.21 12.32
CA HIS A 54 -11.83 -11.14 11.34
C HIS A 54 -12.93 -10.52 10.46
N ARG A 55 -13.81 -9.68 11.04
CA ARG A 55 -14.95 -9.07 10.35
C ARG A 55 -14.59 -7.78 9.60
N HIS A 56 -13.46 -7.17 9.91
CA HIS A 56 -13.03 -5.90 9.33
C HIS A 56 -11.79 -6.03 8.46
N ALA A 57 -11.75 -5.25 7.39
CA ALA A 57 -10.57 -5.01 6.58
C ALA A 57 -10.20 -3.53 6.63
N ALA A 58 -8.95 -3.21 6.29
CA ALA A 58 -8.55 -1.84 6.03
C ALA A 58 -8.18 -1.64 4.55
N LEU A 59 -8.49 -0.46 4.01
CA LEU A 59 -8.03 0.01 2.71
C LEU A 59 -7.30 1.33 2.88
N LEU A 60 -6.06 1.40 2.42
CA LEU A 60 -5.33 2.65 2.25
C LEU A 60 -5.50 3.14 0.81
N LEU A 61 -6.17 4.29 0.62
CA LEU A 61 -6.18 5.05 -0.62
C LEU A 61 -4.99 6.00 -0.61
N LYS A 62 -3.95 5.60 -1.33
CA LYS A 62 -2.64 6.24 -1.37
C LYS A 62 -2.69 7.61 -2.10
N PRO A 63 -1.63 8.42 -2.03
CA PRO A 63 -1.56 9.71 -2.74
C PRO A 63 -1.90 9.64 -4.23
N ASP A 64 -1.54 8.55 -4.90
CA ASP A 64 -1.88 8.32 -6.31
C ASP A 64 -3.40 8.22 -6.52
N ALA A 65 -4.17 7.68 -5.58
CA ALA A 65 -5.64 7.70 -5.63
C ALA A 65 -6.21 9.13 -5.45
N VAL A 66 -5.56 9.95 -4.63
CA VAL A 66 -5.99 11.33 -4.33
C VAL A 66 -5.78 12.23 -5.55
N VAL A 67 -4.57 12.23 -6.13
CA VAL A 67 -4.25 13.09 -7.27
C VAL A 67 -4.98 12.64 -8.54
N SER A 68 -5.32 11.35 -8.66
CA SER A 68 -6.10 10.83 -9.79
C SER A 68 -7.62 10.87 -9.57
N ARG A 69 -8.08 11.42 -8.43
CA ARG A 69 -9.50 11.62 -8.07
C ARG A 69 -10.32 10.33 -7.94
N GLN A 70 -9.71 9.26 -7.42
CA GLN A 70 -10.29 7.91 -7.39
C GLN A 70 -10.94 7.53 -6.04
N ILE A 71 -10.88 8.40 -5.03
CA ILE A 71 -11.53 8.13 -3.74
C ILE A 71 -13.05 7.92 -3.90
N PRO A 72 -13.81 8.82 -4.56
CA PRO A 72 -15.26 8.63 -4.71
C PRO A 72 -15.63 7.36 -5.47
N VAL A 73 -14.88 7.04 -6.53
CA VAL A 73 -15.07 5.81 -7.32
C VAL A 73 -14.83 4.56 -6.47
N THR A 74 -13.86 4.62 -5.56
CA THR A 74 -13.59 3.53 -4.60
C THR A 74 -14.74 3.37 -3.61
N VAL A 75 -15.29 4.48 -3.08
CA VAL A 75 -16.47 4.45 -2.20
C VAL A 75 -17.67 3.81 -2.90
N ASP A 76 -17.94 4.22 -4.15
CA ASP A 76 -19.03 3.64 -4.96
C ASP A 76 -18.80 2.16 -5.26
N TRP A 77 -17.56 1.75 -5.50
CA TRP A 77 -17.20 0.36 -5.71
C TRP A 77 -17.45 -0.47 -4.44
N LEU A 78 -17.06 0.02 -3.26
CA LEU A 78 -17.27 -0.68 -1.98
C LEU A 78 -18.77 -0.93 -1.75
N ALA A 79 -19.59 0.12 -1.86
CA ALA A 79 -21.04 0.03 -1.67
C ALA A 79 -21.68 -0.98 -2.65
N ARG A 80 -21.37 -0.89 -3.95
CA ARG A 80 -21.90 -1.82 -4.96
C ARG A 80 -21.46 -3.28 -4.76
N ASN A 81 -20.39 -3.52 -4.00
CA ASN A 81 -19.86 -4.84 -3.71
C ASN A 81 -20.24 -5.35 -2.30
N GLY A 82 -21.23 -4.72 -1.64
CA GLY A 82 -21.75 -5.14 -0.34
C GLY A 82 -20.77 -4.91 0.81
N LEU A 83 -19.93 -3.88 0.70
CA LEU A 83 -18.97 -3.48 1.73
C LEU A 83 -19.37 -2.12 2.30
N ARG A 84 -19.59 -2.07 3.61
CA ARG A 84 -19.83 -0.83 4.36
C ARG A 84 -18.51 -0.26 4.86
N ILE A 85 -18.34 1.05 4.70
CA ILE A 85 -17.26 1.80 5.33
C ILE A 85 -17.71 2.13 6.75
N VAL A 86 -16.98 1.68 7.78
CA VAL A 86 -17.34 1.88 9.19
C VAL A 86 -16.38 2.81 9.93
N ALA A 87 -15.23 3.12 9.34
CA ALA A 87 -14.39 4.24 9.74
C ALA A 87 -13.68 4.82 8.52
N ALA A 88 -13.42 6.13 8.52
CA ALA A 88 -12.69 6.81 7.46
C ALA A 88 -11.85 7.93 8.06
N GLU A 89 -10.53 7.86 7.86
CA GLU A 89 -9.59 8.77 8.53
C GLU A 89 -8.41 9.11 7.61
N ARG A 90 -7.92 10.35 7.75
CA ARG A 90 -6.77 10.87 6.99
C ARG A 90 -5.47 10.41 7.64
N THR A 91 -4.48 10.02 6.83
CA THR A 91 -3.15 9.60 7.28
C THR A 91 -2.05 10.21 6.41
N ARG A 92 -0.83 10.26 6.94
CA ARG A 92 0.36 10.74 6.23
C ARG A 92 1.35 9.60 6.03
N LEU A 93 1.71 9.31 4.78
CA LEU A 93 2.66 8.24 4.45
C LEU A 93 4.09 8.77 4.41
N THR A 94 4.60 9.19 5.58
CA THR A 94 6.01 9.57 5.72
C THR A 94 6.93 8.43 5.31
N ARG A 95 8.19 8.73 4.99
CA ARG A 95 9.19 7.70 4.69
C ARG A 95 9.24 6.62 5.78
N THR A 96 9.19 6.98 7.05
CA THR A 96 9.21 6.01 8.16
C THR A 96 7.97 5.13 8.15
N ALA A 97 6.76 5.70 8.00
CA ALA A 97 5.52 4.93 7.91
C ALA A 97 5.56 3.94 6.73
N VAL A 98 6.00 4.39 5.55
CA VAL A 98 6.19 3.55 4.36
C VAL A 98 7.19 2.41 4.62
N ARG A 99 8.27 2.67 5.36
CA ARG A 99 9.23 1.62 5.73
C ARG A 99 8.66 0.63 6.74
N SER A 100 7.83 1.08 7.68
CA SER A 100 7.15 0.23 8.66
C SER A 100 6.06 -0.63 8.02
N LEU A 101 5.20 -0.07 7.17
CA LEU A 101 4.09 -0.79 6.51
C LEU A 101 4.61 -2.01 5.76
N TRP A 102 5.58 -1.80 4.87
CA TRP A 102 6.13 -2.86 4.01
C TRP A 102 7.45 -3.44 4.52
N TYR A 103 7.72 -3.37 5.83
CA TYR A 103 9.00 -3.81 6.43
C TYR A 103 9.41 -5.21 5.96
N TYR A 104 8.48 -6.17 5.99
CA TYR A 104 8.71 -7.56 5.61
C TYR A 104 8.72 -7.80 4.08
N GLN A 105 8.36 -6.80 3.27
CA GLN A 105 8.33 -6.88 1.81
C GLN A 105 9.43 -6.04 1.15
N TRP A 106 10.09 -5.14 1.90
CA TRP A 106 11.15 -4.28 1.37
C TRP A 106 12.40 -5.06 0.92
N ASN A 107 12.59 -6.30 1.38
CA ASN A 107 13.66 -7.19 0.92
C ASN A 107 13.57 -7.46 -0.60
N LEU A 108 12.35 -7.45 -1.15
CA LEU A 108 12.07 -7.65 -2.57
C LEU A 108 12.21 -6.37 -3.40
N ALA A 109 12.13 -5.19 -2.80
CA ALA A 109 12.22 -3.95 -3.57
C ALA A 109 13.66 -3.63 -3.97
N THR A 110 13.82 -3.14 -5.20
CA THR A 110 15.07 -2.57 -5.68
C THR A 110 15.34 -1.19 -5.06
N PRO A 111 16.59 -0.69 -5.08
CA PRO A 111 16.89 0.68 -4.72
C PRO A 111 16.07 1.71 -5.52
N GLN A 112 15.84 1.44 -6.81
CA GLN A 112 15.02 2.27 -7.70
C GLN A 112 13.58 2.36 -7.19
N ARG A 113 12.95 1.22 -6.87
CA ARG A 113 11.59 1.19 -6.32
C ARG A 113 11.48 1.99 -5.03
N ARG A 114 12.45 1.85 -4.13
CA ARG A 114 12.47 2.60 -2.85
C ARG A 114 12.59 4.10 -3.08
N ARG A 115 13.45 4.52 -4.00
CA ARG A 115 13.62 5.93 -4.37
C ARG A 115 12.32 6.51 -4.96
N LEU A 116 11.65 5.78 -5.85
CA LEU A 116 10.35 6.23 -6.40
C LEU A 116 9.28 6.30 -5.32
N ALA A 117 9.19 5.32 -4.43
CA ALA A 117 8.24 5.34 -3.32
C ALA A 117 8.43 6.57 -2.42
N ASP A 118 9.68 6.95 -2.15
CA ASP A 118 10.01 8.13 -1.33
C ASP A 118 9.57 9.44 -2.01
N LEU A 119 9.47 9.50 -3.34
CA LEU A 119 9.07 10.71 -4.07
C LEU A 119 7.57 11.01 -3.99
N PHE A 120 6.70 10.00 -4.04
CA PHE A 120 5.24 10.24 -4.13
C PHE A 120 4.45 9.87 -2.89
N MET A 121 4.92 8.95 -2.04
CA MET A 121 4.13 8.53 -0.89
C MET A 121 3.92 9.66 0.12
N ASP A 122 4.90 10.56 0.24
CA ASP A 122 4.82 11.73 1.11
C ASP A 122 4.46 13.02 0.32
N SER A 123 3.83 12.88 -0.86
CA SER A 123 3.47 14.05 -1.69
C SER A 123 2.18 14.74 -1.25
N CYS A 124 1.25 13.98 -0.70
CA CYS A 124 0.03 14.47 -0.06
C CYS A 124 -0.49 13.45 0.95
N ASP A 125 -1.53 13.83 1.68
CA ASP A 125 -2.16 12.93 2.63
C ASP A 125 -3.00 11.88 1.92
N ALA A 126 -3.15 10.73 2.58
CA ALA A 126 -3.88 9.57 2.12
C ALA A 126 -5.13 9.36 3.02
N VAL A 127 -5.99 8.43 2.61
CA VAL A 127 -7.18 8.04 3.39
C VAL A 127 -7.07 6.56 3.75
N VAL A 128 -7.33 6.22 5.00
CA VAL A 128 -7.59 4.84 5.43
C VAL A 128 -9.08 4.68 5.66
N LEU A 129 -9.64 3.63 5.09
CA LEU A 129 -11.00 3.17 5.34
C LEU A 129 -10.94 1.87 6.12
N VAL A 130 -11.76 1.74 7.16
CA VAL A 130 -12.09 0.43 7.74
C VAL A 130 -13.42 0.01 7.15
N VAL A 131 -13.45 -1.21 6.59
CA VAL A 131 -14.62 -1.74 5.88
C VAL A 131 -15.01 -3.10 6.43
N ARG A 132 -16.30 -3.43 6.33
CA ARG A 132 -16.83 -4.77 6.63
C ARG A 132 -17.90 -5.16 5.62
N PRO A 133 -18.16 -6.47 5.41
CA PRO A 133 -19.34 -6.92 4.71
C PRO A 133 -20.63 -6.39 5.37
N GLU A 134 -21.65 -6.08 4.57
CA GLU A 134 -22.96 -5.66 5.10
C GLU A 134 -23.69 -6.77 5.86
N ALA A 135 -23.49 -8.02 5.43
CA ALA A 135 -24.05 -9.20 6.08
C ALA A 135 -22.91 -10.04 6.67
N ASP A 136 -23.02 -10.35 7.96
CA ASP A 136 -22.13 -11.31 8.60
C ASP A 136 -22.41 -12.71 8.06
N GLN A 137 -21.35 -13.42 7.70
CA GLN A 137 -21.41 -14.78 7.20
C GLN A 137 -20.63 -15.68 8.13
N THR A 138 -21.34 -16.54 8.87
CA THR A 138 -20.74 -17.53 9.75
C THR A 138 -19.80 -18.44 8.96
N GLY A 139 -18.56 -18.57 9.41
CA GLY A 139 -17.55 -19.42 8.75
C GLY A 139 -16.94 -18.84 7.46
N ALA A 140 -17.24 -17.58 7.11
CA ALA A 140 -16.56 -16.91 6.00
C ALA A 140 -15.06 -16.74 6.27
N ALA A 141 -14.27 -16.54 5.20
CA ALA A 141 -12.89 -16.09 5.35
C ALA A 141 -12.85 -14.66 5.91
N PRO A 142 -11.74 -14.25 6.56
CA PRO A 142 -11.60 -12.92 7.12
C PRO A 142 -11.78 -11.84 6.05
N ALA A 143 -12.37 -10.73 6.45
CA ALA A 143 -12.65 -9.62 5.55
C ALA A 143 -11.38 -9.10 4.86
N SER A 144 -10.24 -9.05 5.56
CA SER A 144 -8.95 -8.65 4.98
C SER A 144 -8.50 -9.57 3.84
N VAL A 145 -8.61 -10.90 4.03
CA VAL A 145 -8.22 -11.91 3.04
C VAL A 145 -9.11 -11.82 1.81
N VAL A 146 -10.44 -11.71 2.02
CA VAL A 146 -11.41 -11.52 0.93
C VAL A 146 -11.12 -10.21 0.18
N MET A 147 -10.85 -9.13 0.91
CA MET A 147 -10.59 -7.82 0.34
C MET A 147 -9.28 -7.79 -0.45
N THR A 148 -8.22 -8.47 -0.02
CA THR A 148 -6.98 -8.60 -0.79
C THR A 148 -7.21 -9.28 -2.13
N VAL A 149 -8.06 -10.31 -2.19
CA VAL A 149 -8.46 -10.96 -3.46
C VAL A 149 -9.27 -10.01 -4.33
N ARG A 150 -10.30 -9.36 -3.77
CA ARG A 150 -11.18 -8.45 -4.53
C ARG A 150 -10.48 -7.17 -4.98
N LYS A 151 -9.46 -6.72 -4.25
CA LYS A 151 -8.60 -5.58 -4.64
C LYS A 151 -7.92 -5.84 -5.99
N GLY A 152 -7.50 -7.07 -6.23
CA GLY A 152 -6.77 -7.47 -7.43
C GLY A 152 -5.25 -7.29 -7.32
N PRO A 153 -4.50 -7.91 -8.26
CA PRO A 153 -3.05 -7.98 -8.20
C PRO A 153 -2.38 -6.62 -8.41
N THR A 154 -1.14 -6.52 -7.93
CA THR A 154 -0.31 -5.33 -8.08
C THR A 154 0.05 -5.09 -9.56
N ASP A 155 0.35 -6.15 -10.31
CA ASP A 155 0.60 -6.08 -11.75
C ASP A 155 -0.66 -5.63 -12.51
N PRO A 156 -0.65 -4.48 -13.21
CA PRO A 156 -1.79 -4.00 -14.00
C PRO A 156 -2.31 -4.98 -15.05
N LEU A 157 -1.43 -5.80 -15.64
CA LEU A 157 -1.80 -6.71 -16.72
C LEU A 157 -2.55 -7.94 -16.20
N ALA A 158 -2.33 -8.32 -14.93
CA ALA A 158 -2.99 -9.46 -14.29
C ALA A 158 -4.37 -9.14 -13.69
N ARG A 159 -4.79 -7.86 -13.72
CA ARG A 159 -6.08 -7.42 -13.16
C ARG A 159 -7.23 -7.80 -14.07
N VAL A 160 -8.36 -8.20 -13.49
CA VAL A 160 -9.56 -8.63 -14.22
C VAL A 160 -10.78 -7.77 -13.85
N PRO A 161 -11.80 -7.66 -14.74
CA PRO A 161 -13.03 -6.91 -14.47
C PRO A 161 -13.67 -7.24 -13.12
N GLY A 162 -14.23 -6.23 -12.46
CA GLY A 162 -14.84 -6.36 -11.14
C GLY A 162 -13.87 -6.22 -9.97
N GLN A 163 -12.56 -6.40 -10.17
CA GLN A 163 -11.57 -6.12 -9.12
C GLN A 163 -11.37 -4.63 -8.92
N LEU A 164 -11.21 -4.16 -7.68
CA LEU A 164 -11.09 -2.73 -7.38
C LEU A 164 -10.02 -2.04 -8.23
N ARG A 165 -8.79 -2.59 -8.28
CA ARG A 165 -7.68 -2.02 -9.07
C ARG A 165 -7.86 -2.11 -10.59
N TYR A 166 -8.82 -2.90 -11.08
CA TYR A 166 -9.23 -2.85 -12.48
C TYR A 166 -10.11 -1.62 -12.72
N GLU A 167 -11.07 -1.38 -11.82
CA GLU A 167 -12.07 -0.31 -11.94
C GLU A 167 -11.48 1.10 -11.75
N ILE A 168 -10.58 1.28 -10.79
CA ILE A 168 -10.06 2.63 -10.44
C ILE A 168 -8.84 3.06 -11.27
N GLY A 169 -8.30 2.17 -12.10
CA GLY A 169 -7.23 2.50 -13.06
C GLY A 169 -6.07 1.51 -13.11
N ARG A 170 -5.52 1.34 -14.31
CA ARG A 170 -4.48 0.35 -14.65
C ARG A 170 -3.15 1.01 -15.02
N TYR A 171 -2.67 1.94 -14.19
CA TYR A 171 -1.47 2.73 -14.48
C TYR A 171 -0.20 1.87 -14.46
N SER A 172 0.27 1.47 -13.28
CA SER A 172 1.57 0.77 -13.18
C SER A 172 1.69 -0.06 -11.89
N TYR A 173 2.87 -0.64 -11.69
CA TYR A 173 3.20 -1.45 -10.52
C TYR A 173 3.12 -0.65 -9.21
N LEU A 174 3.74 0.53 -9.14
CA LEU A 174 3.68 1.39 -7.94
C LEU A 174 2.41 2.24 -7.88
N LEU A 175 1.92 2.69 -9.04
CA LEU A 175 0.72 3.51 -9.17
C LEU A 175 -0.53 2.62 -9.26
N ASN A 176 -0.78 1.90 -8.17
CA ASN A 176 -1.86 0.92 -8.02
C ASN A 176 -2.97 1.39 -7.07
N LEU A 177 -2.92 2.67 -6.65
CA LEU A 177 -3.92 3.47 -5.96
C LEU A 177 -4.30 3.03 -4.54
N VAL A 178 -4.49 1.74 -4.32
CA VAL A 178 -4.98 1.18 -3.06
C VAL A 178 -4.07 0.08 -2.52
N HIS A 179 -3.99 0.01 -1.19
CA HIS A 179 -3.35 -1.06 -0.44
C HIS A 179 -4.34 -1.64 0.59
N THR A 180 -4.20 -2.94 0.89
CA THR A 180 -4.99 -3.65 1.89
C THR A 180 -4.04 -4.54 2.69
N PRO A 181 -4.16 -4.61 4.02
CA PRO A 181 -3.53 -5.66 4.82
C PRO A 181 -4.08 -7.03 4.40
N ASP A 182 -3.23 -8.06 4.38
CA ASP A 182 -3.58 -9.36 3.79
C ASP A 182 -4.33 -10.29 4.77
N GLU A 183 -3.95 -10.30 6.05
CA GLU A 183 -4.57 -11.12 7.11
C GLU A 183 -5.03 -10.24 8.29
N PRO A 184 -5.89 -10.74 9.21
CA PRO A 184 -6.38 -9.98 10.36
C PRO A 184 -5.26 -9.38 11.23
N ALA A 185 -4.16 -10.11 11.43
CA ALA A 185 -2.99 -9.61 12.15
C ALA A 185 -2.36 -8.39 11.46
N ASP A 186 -2.36 -8.36 10.12
CA ASP A 186 -1.85 -7.22 9.35
C ASP A 186 -2.76 -6.00 9.52
N VAL A 187 -4.08 -6.19 9.66
CA VAL A 187 -5.03 -5.08 9.92
C VAL A 187 -4.67 -4.36 11.22
N ALA A 188 -4.51 -5.10 12.33
CA ALA A 188 -4.13 -4.52 13.61
C ALA A 188 -2.79 -3.79 13.51
N ARG A 189 -1.77 -4.46 12.94
CA ARG A 189 -0.43 -3.89 12.80
C ARG A 189 -0.43 -2.61 11.96
N GLU A 190 -1.09 -2.61 10.81
CA GLU A 190 -1.08 -1.46 9.89
C GLU A 190 -1.87 -0.28 10.45
N LEU A 191 -2.98 -0.50 11.17
CA LEU A 191 -3.66 0.57 11.90
C LEU A 191 -2.77 1.17 13.00
N GLY A 192 -1.94 0.34 13.63
CA GLY A 192 -0.89 0.78 14.56
C GLY A 192 0.17 1.69 13.93
N ILE A 193 0.47 1.49 12.65
CA ILE A 193 1.44 2.30 11.89
C ILE A 193 0.82 3.60 11.39
N HIS A 194 -0.44 3.56 10.95
CA HIS A 194 -1.12 4.71 10.36
C HIS A 194 -1.47 5.80 11.37
N PHE A 195 -1.73 5.41 12.62
CA PHE A 195 -2.37 6.26 13.61
C PHE A 195 -1.67 6.20 14.97
N ASP A 196 -1.51 7.39 15.55
CA ASP A 196 -1.22 7.52 16.97
C ASP A 196 -2.34 6.94 17.85
N THR A 197 -2.09 6.85 19.15
CA THR A 197 -3.01 6.25 20.13
C THR A 197 -4.41 6.84 20.04
N ASP A 198 -4.55 8.16 20.08
CA ASP A 198 -5.86 8.83 20.13
C ASP A 198 -6.65 8.63 18.83
N ARG A 199 -5.98 8.75 17.68
CA ARG A 199 -6.63 8.59 16.38
C ARG A 199 -7.00 7.14 16.14
N ARG A 200 -6.15 6.19 16.53
CA ARG A 200 -6.42 4.76 16.44
C ARG A 200 -7.61 4.36 17.32
N GLU A 201 -7.73 4.92 18.52
CA GLU A 201 -8.88 4.72 19.39
C GLU A 201 -10.19 5.13 18.70
N ARG A 202 -10.21 6.34 18.11
CA ARG A 202 -11.38 6.84 17.38
C ARG A 202 -11.74 5.94 16.19
N VAL A 203 -10.74 5.51 15.41
CA VAL A 203 -10.97 4.58 14.29
C VAL A 203 -11.58 3.27 14.77
N TYR A 204 -11.10 2.70 15.88
CA TYR A 204 -11.68 1.49 16.44
C TYR A 204 -13.08 1.71 17.01
N ALA A 205 -13.31 2.81 17.73
CA ALA A 205 -14.62 3.15 18.28
C ALA A 205 -15.66 3.34 17.16
N ASP A 206 -15.31 4.05 16.09
CA ASP A 206 -16.16 4.22 14.90
C ASP A 206 -16.48 2.87 14.24
N ALA A 207 -15.46 2.03 14.03
CA ALA A 207 -15.63 0.72 13.43
C ALA A 207 -16.49 -0.21 14.29
N LEU A 208 -16.38 -0.13 15.62
CA LEU A 208 -17.20 -0.88 16.57
C LEU A 208 -18.66 -0.39 16.59
N ALA A 209 -18.90 0.92 16.45
CA ALA A 209 -20.25 1.47 16.31
C ALA A 209 -20.93 0.96 15.03
N GLY A 210 -20.15 0.80 13.94
CA GLY A 210 -20.60 0.13 12.72
C GLY A 210 -21.51 0.96 11.81
N ASP A 211 -21.63 2.26 12.09
CA ASP A 211 -22.35 3.24 11.26
C ASP A 211 -21.71 3.36 9.87
N ASP A 212 -22.53 3.67 8.85
CA ASP A 212 -21.99 3.93 7.52
C ASP A 212 -21.28 5.29 7.47
N ARG A 213 -19.96 5.24 7.30
CA ARG A 213 -19.04 6.39 7.18
C ARG A 213 -18.74 6.76 5.72
N SER A 214 -19.54 6.31 4.75
CA SER A 214 -19.36 6.69 3.33
C SER A 214 -19.42 8.20 3.10
N ALA A 215 -20.29 8.92 3.80
CA ALA A 215 -20.36 10.40 3.72
C ALA A 215 -19.04 11.04 4.19
N ARG A 216 -18.48 10.55 5.31
CA ARG A 216 -17.19 11.01 5.83
C ARG A 216 -16.04 10.73 4.85
N ALA A 217 -16.04 9.57 4.20
CA ALA A 217 -15.03 9.24 3.18
C ALA A 217 -15.10 10.20 1.97
N ARG A 218 -16.29 10.63 1.56
CA ARG A 218 -16.47 11.63 0.49
C ARG A 218 -16.04 13.02 0.93
N GLU A 219 -16.36 13.42 2.15
CA GLU A 219 -15.91 14.70 2.72
C GLU A 219 -14.37 14.80 2.74
N LEU A 220 -13.69 13.73 3.18
CA LEU A 220 -12.23 13.64 3.12
C LEU A 220 -11.71 13.73 1.68
N ALA A 221 -12.40 13.11 0.72
CA ALA A 221 -12.05 13.21 -0.69
C ALA A 221 -12.11 14.66 -1.18
N ASP A 222 -13.20 15.37 -0.88
CA ASP A 222 -13.40 16.76 -1.31
C ASP A 222 -12.34 17.69 -0.70
N GLN A 223 -12.03 17.52 0.59
CA GLN A 223 -10.96 18.26 1.27
C GLN A 223 -9.60 18.03 0.59
N LEU A 224 -9.19 16.77 0.41
CA LEU A 224 -7.92 16.45 -0.22
C LEU A 224 -7.87 16.90 -1.68
N HIS A 225 -8.97 16.78 -2.42
CA HIS A 225 -9.03 17.21 -3.81
C HIS A 225 -8.95 18.73 -3.97
N ALA A 226 -9.40 19.50 -2.98
CA ALA A 226 -9.22 20.94 -2.95
C ALA A 226 -7.76 21.33 -2.63
N GLU A 227 -7.07 20.55 -1.80
CA GLU A 227 -5.68 20.82 -1.38
C GLU A 227 -4.63 20.51 -2.45
N VAL A 228 -4.87 19.51 -3.30
CA VAL A 228 -3.85 19.02 -4.25
C VAL A 228 -4.35 19.01 -5.69
N PRO A 229 -3.58 19.50 -6.67
CA PRO A 229 -3.97 19.46 -8.08
C PRO A 229 -4.23 18.03 -8.58
N ARG A 230 -5.18 17.89 -9.51
CA ARG A 230 -5.38 16.64 -10.24
C ARG A 230 -4.14 16.33 -11.08
N ARG A 231 -3.75 15.06 -11.12
CA ARG A 231 -2.68 14.54 -11.98
C ARG A 231 -3.21 13.44 -12.89
N ASP A 232 -2.75 13.48 -14.14
CA ASP A 232 -2.83 12.36 -15.06
C ASP A 232 -1.63 11.44 -14.81
N LEU A 233 -1.90 10.15 -14.59
CA LEU A 233 -0.90 9.13 -14.27
C LEU A 233 -0.52 8.27 -15.49
N THR A 234 -0.95 8.65 -16.69
CA THR A 234 -0.56 8.00 -17.94
C THR A 234 0.91 8.23 -18.29
N PHE A 235 1.53 7.24 -18.92
CA PHE A 235 2.97 7.24 -19.18
C PHE A 235 3.38 8.30 -20.19
N GLU A 236 2.71 8.36 -21.35
CA GLU A 236 3.14 9.15 -22.50
C GLU A 236 3.18 10.65 -22.20
N PRO A 237 2.15 11.28 -21.60
CA PRO A 237 2.20 12.70 -21.28
C PRO A 237 3.26 13.03 -20.23
N ALA A 238 3.47 12.16 -19.24
CA ALA A 238 4.51 12.34 -18.22
C ALA A 238 5.91 12.19 -18.82
N ALA A 239 6.10 11.26 -19.75
CA ALA A 239 7.36 11.03 -20.45
C ALA A 239 7.79 12.23 -21.31
N GLU A 240 6.83 12.87 -22.00
CA GLU A 240 7.12 14.08 -22.78
C GLU A 240 7.44 15.28 -21.89
N ARG A 241 6.71 15.50 -20.79
CA ARG A 241 7.04 16.56 -19.81
C ARG A 241 8.42 16.34 -19.19
N LEU A 242 8.74 15.10 -18.81
CA LEU A 242 10.05 14.73 -18.28
C LEU A 242 11.17 15.06 -19.29
N LYS A 243 11.01 14.66 -20.56
CA LYS A 243 11.99 14.95 -21.61
C LYS A 243 12.18 16.44 -21.86
N ALA A 244 11.10 17.22 -21.84
CA ALA A 244 11.15 18.67 -21.99
C ALA A 244 11.92 19.31 -20.83
N ALA A 245 11.60 18.95 -19.58
CA ALA A 245 12.31 19.45 -18.41
C ALA A 245 13.80 19.09 -18.41
N VAL A 246 14.17 17.90 -18.89
CA VAL A 246 15.57 17.53 -19.07
C VAL A 246 16.24 18.35 -20.18
N ALA A 247 15.55 18.66 -21.27
CA ALA A 247 16.11 19.51 -22.33
C ALA A 247 16.42 20.92 -21.81
N GLU A 248 15.50 21.52 -21.05
CA GLU A 248 15.71 22.83 -20.42
C GLU A 248 16.90 22.82 -19.45
N ALA A 249 17.00 21.79 -18.60
CA ALA A 249 18.12 21.62 -17.69
C ALA A 249 19.46 21.40 -18.42
N GLU A 250 19.44 20.66 -19.53
CA GLU A 250 20.60 20.43 -20.40
C GLU A 250 21.07 21.72 -21.09
N GLU A 251 20.14 22.60 -21.50
CA GLU A 251 20.46 23.89 -22.09
C GLU A 251 21.07 24.86 -21.06
N ALA A 252 20.57 24.85 -19.83
CA ALA A 252 21.09 25.65 -18.73
C ALA A 252 22.43 25.12 -18.15
N ALA A 253 22.75 23.85 -18.37
CA ALA A 253 23.97 23.22 -17.86
C ALA A 253 25.24 23.75 -18.56
N ARG A 254 26.33 23.90 -17.80
CA ARG A 254 27.65 24.21 -18.36
C ARG A 254 28.10 23.08 -19.32
N PRO A 255 28.80 23.41 -20.42
CA PRO A 255 29.41 22.39 -21.26
C PRO A 255 30.29 21.43 -20.45
N GLY A 256 30.17 20.13 -20.73
CA GLY A 256 30.92 19.09 -20.04
C GLY A 256 30.16 17.77 -19.96
N ALA A 257 30.80 16.78 -19.33
CA ALA A 257 30.33 15.39 -19.34
C ALA A 257 28.87 15.20 -18.87
N VAL A 258 28.42 15.95 -17.86
CA VAL A 258 27.04 15.87 -17.36
C VAL A 258 26.03 16.32 -18.43
N ARG A 259 26.32 17.42 -19.14
CA ARG A 259 25.47 17.93 -20.22
C ARG A 259 25.42 16.94 -21.39
N ASP A 260 26.56 16.39 -21.76
CA ASP A 260 26.67 15.44 -22.87
C ASP A 260 25.94 14.13 -22.56
N GLU A 261 26.05 13.64 -21.31
CA GLU A 261 25.33 12.47 -20.84
C GLU A 261 23.81 12.68 -20.86
N LEU A 262 23.33 13.82 -20.34
CA LEU A 262 21.90 14.16 -20.36
C LEU A 262 21.37 14.24 -21.80
N ARG A 263 22.11 14.89 -22.69
CA ARG A 263 21.77 15.00 -24.13
C ARG A 263 21.65 13.62 -24.77
N ALA A 264 22.66 12.78 -24.61
CA ALA A 264 22.69 11.44 -25.19
C ALA A 264 21.55 10.57 -24.64
N ALA A 265 21.31 10.61 -23.33
CA ALA A 265 20.24 9.85 -22.69
C ALA A 265 18.85 10.32 -23.14
N ARG A 266 18.65 11.64 -23.28
CA ARG A 266 17.39 12.23 -23.77
C ARG A 266 17.11 11.85 -25.22
N GLN A 267 18.12 11.87 -26.09
CA GLN A 267 17.97 11.45 -27.50
C GLN A 267 17.63 9.95 -27.63
N ALA A 268 18.17 9.13 -26.73
CA ALA A 268 17.92 7.69 -26.66
C ALA A 268 16.56 7.32 -26.02
N ALA A 269 15.89 8.25 -25.33
CA ALA A 269 14.62 8.03 -24.63
C ALA A 269 13.42 7.88 -25.61
N ARG A 270 13.42 6.77 -26.36
CA ARG A 270 12.37 6.37 -27.32
C ARG A 270 11.81 4.98 -27.02
N SER A 271 12.33 4.31 -26.00
CA SER A 271 11.97 2.97 -25.56
C SER A 271 12.02 2.91 -24.02
N PRO A 272 11.42 1.89 -23.37
CA PRO A 272 11.51 1.74 -21.92
C PRO A 272 12.97 1.76 -21.41
N GLU A 273 13.88 1.07 -22.09
CA GLU A 273 15.30 1.06 -21.76
C GLU A 273 15.95 2.45 -21.94
N GLY A 274 15.56 3.21 -22.96
CA GLY A 274 16.02 4.59 -23.15
C GLY A 274 15.57 5.52 -22.02
N TYR A 275 14.29 5.44 -21.62
CA TYR A 275 13.76 6.21 -20.49
C TYR A 275 14.39 5.79 -19.15
N ARG A 276 14.72 4.51 -18.97
CA ARG A 276 15.48 4.04 -17.82
C ARG A 276 16.84 4.74 -17.74
N ARG A 277 17.59 4.78 -18.84
CA ARG A 277 18.89 5.47 -18.92
C ARG A 277 18.76 6.98 -18.67
N LEU A 278 17.71 7.61 -19.21
CA LEU A 278 17.40 9.02 -18.94
C LEU A 278 17.21 9.29 -17.45
N LEU A 279 16.38 8.51 -16.77
CA LEU A 279 16.16 8.68 -15.32
C LEU A 279 17.42 8.45 -14.49
N GLU A 280 18.25 7.47 -14.87
CA GLU A 280 19.52 7.24 -14.19
C GLU A 280 20.51 8.39 -14.39
N ALA A 281 20.57 8.99 -15.60
CA ALA A 281 21.37 10.18 -15.87
C ALA A 281 20.88 11.39 -15.06
N VAL A 282 19.56 11.63 -15.05
CA VAL A 282 18.91 12.66 -14.22
C VAL A 282 19.30 12.52 -12.75
N TRP A 283 19.28 11.29 -12.21
CA TRP A 283 19.64 11.04 -10.82
C TRP A 283 21.12 11.25 -10.51
N ARG A 284 22.02 10.88 -11.44
CA ARG A 284 23.47 11.16 -11.29
C ARG A 284 23.76 12.64 -11.35
N ALA A 285 23.08 13.36 -12.23
CA ALA A 285 23.17 14.81 -12.38
C ALA A 285 22.52 15.59 -11.23
N GLY A 286 21.71 14.92 -10.38
CA GLY A 286 21.02 15.56 -9.26
C GLY A 286 19.96 16.57 -9.70
N LEU A 287 19.36 16.40 -10.89
CA LEU A 287 18.41 17.37 -11.43
C LEU A 287 17.09 17.35 -10.63
N PRO A 288 16.59 18.52 -10.18
CA PRO A 288 15.29 18.63 -9.55
C PRO A 288 14.20 18.64 -10.64
N LEU A 289 13.57 17.48 -10.86
CA LEU A 289 12.43 17.35 -11.77
C LEU A 289 11.12 17.20 -10.99
N ASP A 290 9.98 17.38 -11.66
CA ASP A 290 8.67 17.11 -11.07
C ASP A 290 8.62 15.66 -10.57
N PRO A 291 8.35 15.44 -9.27
CA PRO A 291 8.44 14.11 -8.67
C PRO A 291 7.39 13.15 -9.22
N TRP A 292 6.22 13.64 -9.66
CA TRP A 292 5.18 12.80 -10.24
C TRP A 292 5.59 12.32 -11.62
N ASP A 293 6.14 13.17 -12.48
CA ASP A 293 6.60 12.74 -13.81
C ASP A 293 7.74 11.72 -13.69
N VAL A 294 8.67 11.91 -12.74
CA VAL A 294 9.71 10.93 -12.42
C VAL A 294 9.12 9.60 -11.95
N VAL A 295 8.10 9.63 -11.09
CA VAL A 295 7.45 8.42 -10.57
C VAL A 295 6.65 7.71 -11.63
N ILE A 296 5.85 8.43 -12.41
CA ILE A 296 5.01 7.89 -13.50
C ILE A 296 5.89 7.23 -14.56
N VAL A 297 6.95 7.90 -15.03
CA VAL A 297 7.86 7.28 -16.02
C VAL A 297 8.62 6.14 -15.34
N GLY A 298 9.18 6.39 -14.16
CA GLY A 298 10.07 5.47 -13.47
C GLY A 298 9.44 4.12 -13.13
N THR A 299 8.19 4.12 -12.68
CA THR A 299 7.49 2.87 -12.34
C THR A 299 7.23 1.96 -13.54
N HIS A 300 7.29 2.47 -14.77
CA HIS A 300 7.12 1.68 -15.99
C HIS A 300 8.46 1.09 -16.49
N VAL A 301 9.57 1.79 -16.26
CA VAL A 301 10.84 1.50 -16.94
C VAL A 301 11.95 1.01 -16.02
N LEU A 302 11.85 1.28 -14.71
CA LEU A 302 12.83 0.83 -13.73
C LEU A 302 12.45 -0.55 -13.19
N PRO A 303 13.43 -1.35 -12.75
CA PRO A 303 13.15 -2.65 -12.13
C PRO A 303 12.47 -2.43 -10.78
N MET A 304 11.27 -2.99 -10.57
CA MET A 304 10.52 -2.82 -9.32
C MET A 304 10.83 -3.89 -8.26
N LYS A 305 11.25 -5.08 -8.68
CA LYS A 305 11.47 -6.25 -7.82
C LYS A 305 12.83 -6.89 -8.08
N ARG A 306 13.53 -7.26 -7.00
CA ARG A 306 14.74 -8.07 -7.04
C ARG A 306 14.37 -9.50 -7.42
N LYS A 307 15.05 -10.06 -8.42
CA LYS A 307 14.86 -11.44 -8.86
C LYS A 307 15.61 -12.40 -7.92
N GLY A 308 15.09 -13.63 -7.77
CA GLY A 308 15.73 -14.68 -6.97
C GLY A 308 15.54 -14.60 -5.46
N LEU A 309 14.64 -13.72 -4.97
CA LEU A 309 14.31 -13.60 -3.55
C LEU A 309 12.84 -13.93 -3.29
N ALA A 310 12.60 -14.63 -2.18
CA ALA A 310 11.27 -14.85 -1.61
C ALA A 310 10.90 -13.69 -0.65
N PRO A 311 9.60 -13.39 -0.47
CA PRO A 311 9.16 -12.46 0.56
C PRO A 311 9.52 -12.98 1.96
N VAL A 312 9.74 -12.08 2.94
CA VAL A 312 9.94 -12.51 4.34
C VAL A 312 8.65 -13.09 4.90
N LEU A 313 7.53 -12.43 4.58
CA LEU A 313 6.17 -12.87 4.84
C LEU A 313 5.39 -12.80 3.53
N ASP A 314 4.83 -13.93 3.11
CA ASP A 314 4.01 -14.01 1.90
C ASP A 314 2.56 -13.67 2.21
N GLY A 315 1.81 -13.33 1.15
CA GLY A 315 0.36 -13.17 1.23
C GLY A 315 -0.35 -14.51 1.35
N VAL A 316 -1.58 -14.50 1.84
CA VAL A 316 -2.41 -15.68 2.05
C VAL A 316 -3.69 -15.56 1.23
N GLY A 317 -4.06 -16.62 0.50
CA GLY A 317 -5.32 -16.67 -0.22
C GLY A 317 -6.47 -17.23 0.61
N VAL A 318 -7.71 -17.02 0.14
CA VAL A 318 -8.93 -17.56 0.78
C VAL A 318 -8.85 -19.08 0.97
N HIS A 319 -8.35 -19.81 -0.03
CA HIS A 319 -8.22 -21.27 0.06
C HIS A 319 -7.18 -21.69 1.13
N ASP A 320 -6.08 -20.96 1.25
CA ASP A 320 -5.06 -21.24 2.28
C ASP A 320 -5.66 -21.07 3.67
N TRP A 321 -6.45 -20.00 3.86
CA TRP A 321 -7.17 -19.74 5.10
C TRP A 321 -8.20 -20.82 5.43
N GLN A 322 -9.02 -21.22 4.46
CA GLN A 322 -10.03 -22.28 4.66
C GLN A 322 -9.39 -23.60 5.09
N ARG A 323 -8.26 -24.00 4.47
CA ARG A 323 -7.52 -25.20 4.89
C ARG A 323 -6.95 -25.07 6.30
N HIS A 324 -6.49 -23.89 6.67
CA HIS A 324 -5.99 -23.62 8.02
C HIS A 324 -7.11 -23.77 9.07
N MET A 325 -8.27 -23.14 8.85
CA MET A 325 -9.40 -23.24 9.76
C MET A 325 -9.93 -24.68 9.89
N ALA A 326 -10.01 -25.42 8.78
CA ALA A 326 -10.40 -26.83 8.81
C ALA A 326 -9.44 -27.70 9.65
N ARG A 327 -8.14 -27.41 9.61
CA ARG A 327 -7.14 -28.12 10.44
C ARG A 327 -7.24 -27.78 11.92
N LEU A 328 -7.62 -26.54 12.26
CA LEU A 328 -7.83 -26.14 13.64
C LEU A 328 -9.09 -26.80 14.23
N ALA A 329 -10.18 -26.87 13.46
CA ALA A 329 -11.42 -27.50 13.91
C ALA A 329 -11.31 -29.02 14.08
N ALA A 330 -10.33 -29.66 13.45
CA ALA A 330 -10.06 -31.10 13.55
C ALA A 330 -9.11 -31.49 14.70
N ARG A 331 -8.61 -30.52 15.47
CA ARG A 331 -7.75 -30.72 16.64
C ARG A 331 -8.55 -30.52 17.91
#